data_AF-A0A969V6R0-F1
#
_entry.id   AF-A0A969V6R0-F1
#
_cell.length_a   1.000
_cell.length_b   1.000
_cell.length_c   1.000
_cell.angle_alpha   90.00
_cell.angle_beta   90.00
_cell.angle_gamma   90.00
#
_symmetry.space_group_name_H-M   'P 1'
#
loop_
_entity.id
_entity.type
_entity.pdbx_description
1 polymer ?
#
loop_
_entity_poly.entity_id
_entity_poly.type
_entity_poly.pdbx_seq_one_letter_code
_entity_poly.pdbx_strand_id
1 'polypeptide(L)' 'MSTQKGKKAIRGVPQLHEELKRRHTVWFTPTSWEKLQSKAASSGTSVSELLEKIAAELEP' A
#
# COMPACT_ATOMS: atom_id res chain seq x y z
N MET A 1 -0.76 11.14 -14.27
CA MET A 1 -2.10 10.84 -14.82
C MET A 1 -2.67 9.68 -14.01
N SER A 2 -3.60 9.92 -13.09
CA SER A 2 -4.23 8.88 -12.26
C SER A 2 -5.37 8.20 -13.03
N THR A 3 -5.36 6.87 -13.07
CA THR A 3 -6.25 5.99 -13.84
C THR A 3 -7.62 5.74 -13.18
N GLN A 4 -8.05 6.55 -12.21
CA GLN A 4 -9.39 6.45 -11.62
C GLN A 4 -10.27 7.64 -12.00
N LYS A 5 -10.71 7.65 -13.26
CA LYS A 5 -11.83 8.50 -13.68
C LYS A 5 -13.12 7.68 -13.54
N GLY A 6 -13.86 7.87 -12.44
CA GLY A 6 -15.32 7.68 -12.46
C GLY A 6 -15.98 6.57 -11.61
N LYS A 7 -15.34 5.96 -10.61
CA LYS A 7 -16.08 5.13 -9.63
C LYS A 7 -16.05 5.79 -8.24
N LYS A 8 -17.20 6.32 -7.81
CA LYS A 8 -17.38 6.79 -6.42
C LYS A 8 -17.03 5.65 -5.46
N ALA A 9 -16.16 5.93 -4.49
CA ALA A 9 -15.84 4.99 -3.42
C ALA A 9 -17.10 4.69 -2.61
N ILE A 10 -17.50 3.42 -2.58
CA ILE A 10 -18.59 2.92 -1.73
C ILE A 10 -17.95 2.44 -0.44
N ARG A 11 -18.45 2.93 0.70
CA ARG A 11 -17.95 2.54 2.03
C ARG A 11 -18.13 1.03 2.21
N GLY A 12 -17.02 0.31 2.43
CA GLY A 12 -17.05 -1.14 2.64
C GLY A 12 -16.88 -1.98 1.38
N VAL A 13 -16.54 -1.39 0.23
CA VAL A 13 -16.19 -2.14 -0.99
C VAL A 13 -14.73 -1.87 -1.36
N PRO A 14 -13.87 -2.91 -1.42
CA PRO A 14 -12.51 -2.79 -1.92
C PRO A 14 -12.53 -2.32 -3.39
N GLN A 15 -11.87 -1.20 -3.69
CA GLN A 15 -11.81 -0.67 -5.06
C GLN A 15 -10.56 -1.10 -5.84
N LEU A 16 -9.53 -1.56 -5.13
CA LEU A 16 -8.18 -1.81 -5.69
C LEU A 16 -7.62 -3.20 -5.33
N HIS A 17 -8.22 -3.91 -4.37
CA HIS A 17 -7.74 -5.20 -3.84
C HIS A 17 -8.92 -6.13 -3.55
N GLU A 18 -8.66 -7.40 -3.23
CA GLU A 18 -9.70 -8.38 -2.87
C GLU A 18 -10.30 -8.12 -1.47
N GLU A 19 -9.54 -7.48 -0.56
CA GLU A 19 -9.96 -7.24 0.83
C GLU A 19 -9.98 -5.75 1.23
N LEU A 20 -10.78 -5.44 2.26
CA LEU A 20 -10.82 -4.11 2.87
C LEU A 20 -9.58 -3.91 3.73
N LYS A 21 -8.81 -2.84 3.47
CA LYS A 21 -7.67 -2.47 4.31
C LYS A 21 -8.13 -2.25 5.76
N ARG A 22 -7.57 -3.03 6.69
CA ARG A 22 -7.71 -2.81 8.12
C ARG A 22 -6.54 -1.96 8.62
N ARG A 23 -6.78 -1.14 9.64
CA ARG A 23 -5.73 -0.30 10.22
C ARG A 23 -4.80 -1.17 11.08
N HIS A 24 -3.60 -1.42 10.56
CA HIS A 24 -2.50 -2.00 11.33
C HIS A 24 -1.46 -0.91 11.60
N THR A 25 -1.00 -0.79 12.84
CA THR A 25 0.02 0.21 13.22
C THR A 25 1.34 -0.50 13.50
N VAL A 26 2.39 -0.11 12.76
CA VAL A 26 3.75 -0.64 12.91
C VAL A 26 4.69 0.53 13.16
N TRP A 27 5.64 0.35 14.06
CA TRP A 27 6.62 1.38 14.41
C TRP A 27 7.92 1.10 13.66
N PHE A 28 8.44 2.10 12.97
CA PHE A 28 9.68 2.01 12.20
C PHE A 28 10.71 3.00 12.75
N THR A 29 11.99 2.70 12.56
CA THR A 29 13.04 3.71 12.75
C THR A 29 12.93 4.79 11.66
N PRO A 30 13.36 6.04 11.91
CA PRO A 30 13.30 7.11 10.91
C PRO A 30 13.99 6.74 9.60
N THR A 31 15.17 6.12 9.69
CA THR A 31 15.96 5.67 8.54
C THR A 31 15.29 4.56 7.73
N SER A 32 14.57 3.65 8.39
CA SER A 32 13.83 2.59 7.72
C SER A 32 12.59 3.15 7.02
N TRP A 33 11.93 4.12 7.64
CA TRP A 33 10.76 4.79 7.07
C TRP A 33 11.11 5.59 5.80
N GLU A 34 12.23 6.30 5.79
CA GLU A 34 12.72 7.00 4.60
C GLU A 34 13.06 6.04 3.45
N LYS A 35 13.70 4.90 3.76
CA LYS A 35 13.98 3.84 2.77
C LYS A 35 12.71 3.23 2.18
N LEU A 36 11.68 3.02 3.00
CA LEU A 36 10.39 2.51 2.53
C LEU A 36 9.70 3.54 1.62
N GLN A 37 9.73 4.82 1.99
CA GLN A 37 9.19 5.90 1.17
C GLN A 37 9.90 6.02 -0.18
N SER A 38 11.24 5.99 -0.20
CA SER A 38 12.01 6.09 -1.43
C SER A 38 11.78 4.88 -2.34
N LYS A 39 11.71 3.67 -1.77
CA LYS A 39 11.39 2.45 -2.52
C LYS A 39 9.98 2.52 -3.10
N ALA A 40 8.99 2.97 -2.32
CA ALA A 40 7.61 3.13 -2.78
C ALA A 40 7.47 4.18 -3.90
N ALA A 41 8.17 5.32 -3.76
CA ALA A 41 8.22 6.35 -4.79
C ALA A 41 8.84 5.82 -6.10
N SER A 42 9.91 5.02 -6.01
CA SER A 42 10.56 4.41 -7.18
C SER A 42 9.66 3.41 -7.92
N SER A 43 8.80 2.69 -7.19
CA SER A 43 7.85 1.72 -7.77
C SER A 43 6.52 2.35 -8.18
N GLY A 44 6.33 3.67 -7.97
CA GLY A 44 5.08 4.36 -8.27
C GLY A 44 3.89 3.89 -7.43
N THR A 45 4.15 3.26 -6.28
CA THR A 45 3.14 2.68 -5.38
C THR A 45 3.17 3.35 -4.02
N SER A 46 2.15 3.13 -3.20
CA SER A 46 2.16 3.56 -1.80
C SER A 46 3.04 2.67 -0.93
N VAL A 47 3.51 3.17 0.21
CA VAL A 47 4.27 2.37 1.20
C VAL A 47 3.43 1.18 1.70
N SER A 48 2.12 1.34 1.83
CA SER A 48 1.22 0.24 2.22
C SER A 48 1.17 -0.87 1.18
N GLU A 49 1.06 -0.54 -0.11
CA GLU A 49 1.10 -1.54 -1.20
C GLU A 49 2.46 -2.22 -1.30
N LEU A 50 3.54 -1.48 -1.03
CA LEU A 50 4.88 -2.04 -0.99
C LEU A 50 5.02 -3.07 0.15
N LEU A 51 4.44 -2.79 1.32
CA LEU A 51 4.40 -3.75 2.43
C LEU A 51 3.54 -4.99 2.11
N GLU A 52 2.39 -4.79 1.46
CA GLU A 52 1.54 -5.91 1.01
C GLU A 52 2.27 -6.80 -0.01
N LYS A 53 3.03 -6.21 -0.96
CA LYS A 53 3.86 -6.97 -1.91
C LYS A 53 4.96 -7.76 -1.22
N ILE A 54 5.67 -7.13 -0.28
CA ILE A 54 6.71 -7.82 0.51
C ILE A 54 6.08 -8.98 1.29
N ALA A 55 4.90 -8.78 1.89
CA ALA A 55 4.20 -9.84 2.61
C ALA A 55 3.79 -11.00 1.69
N ALA A 56 3.35 -10.73 0.45
CA ALA A 56 3.03 -11.76 -0.54
C ALA A 56 4.28 -12.52 -1.03
N GLU A 57 5.43 -11.86 -1.16
CA GLU A 57 6.71 -12.51 -1.51
C GLU A 57 7.27 -13.36 -0.36
N LEU A 58 6.81 -13.16 0.87
CA LEU A 58 7.27 -13.83 2.08
C LEU A 58 6.58 -15.17 2.34
N GLU A 59 5.62 -15.58 1.49
CA GLU A 59 5.04 -16.92 1.59
C GLU A 59 6.04 -18.00 1.12
N PRO A 60 6.30 -19.05 1.93
CA PRO A 60 7.08 -20.23 1.52
C PRO A 60 6.30 -21.16 0.59
#